data_AF-A0A3M4JIG8-F1
#
_entry.id   AF-A0A3M4JIG8-F1
#
_cell.length_a   1.000
_cell.length_b   1.000
_cell.length_c   1.000
_cell.angle_alpha   90.00
_cell.angle_beta   90.00
_cell.angle_gamma   90.00
#
_symmetry.space_group_name_H-M   'P 1'
#
loop_
_entity.id
_entity.type
_entity.pdbx_description
1 polymer ?
#
loop_
_entity_poly.entity_id
_entity_poly.type
_entity_poly.pdbx_seq_one_letter_code
_entity_poly.pdbx_strand_id
1 'polypeptide(L)'
;MQLAACSLQLMASSLYLPHPLHFLHLPRSNVVLTHLDSQGRANMVDVTDKAVTSREAVAEALVRMLPATLQMIVSGGHPKGDVFAVARIAGIQAAKKTSDLIPLCHPLMLTSIKVHLTAEGDNAVRITASCKLAGQTGVEMEALTAASIAALTIYDMCKAVDRGMVIESVRLLEKLGGKSGHFIADDAQVAP
;
A
#
# COMPACT_ATOMS: atom_id res chain seq x y z
N MET A 1 -19.85 -5.39 -60.76
CA MET A 1 -20.86 -4.50 -61.40
C MET A 1 -22.04 -4.49 -60.45
N GLN A 2 -22.50 -3.39 -59.86
CA GLN A 2 -22.33 -1.92 -60.03
C GLN A 2 -22.29 -1.33 -58.59
N LEU A 3 -21.51 -0.32 -58.15
CA LEU A 3 -21.24 1.05 -58.64
C LEU A 3 -22.54 1.87 -58.86
N ALA A 4 -22.80 3.04 -58.27
CA ALA A 4 -21.94 3.92 -57.47
C ALA A 4 -22.75 4.90 -56.59
N ALA A 5 -22.04 5.49 -55.61
CA ALA A 5 -22.01 6.91 -55.20
C ALA A 5 -23.28 7.81 -55.30
N CYS A 6 -23.53 8.51 -54.19
CA CYS A 6 -23.89 9.94 -54.22
C CYS A 6 -23.08 10.68 -53.14
N SER A 7 -22.76 11.94 -53.36
CA SER A 7 -21.56 12.59 -52.80
C SER A 7 -21.79 14.09 -52.55
N LEU A 8 -21.08 14.68 -51.56
CA LEU A 8 -20.87 16.15 -51.39
C LEU A 8 -22.20 16.93 -51.12
N GLN A 9 -22.32 18.19 -50.66
CA GLN A 9 -21.55 19.30 -50.03
C GLN A 9 -22.65 20.24 -49.42
N LEU A 10 -22.48 21.18 -48.48
CA LEU A 10 -21.43 21.67 -47.56
C LEU A 10 -22.08 22.68 -46.55
N MET A 11 -21.33 23.14 -45.53
CA MET A 11 -21.52 24.42 -44.76
C MET A 11 -22.73 24.54 -43.80
N ALA A 12 -22.69 25.33 -42.72
CA ALA A 12 -21.58 25.87 -41.91
C ALA A 12 -22.16 26.52 -40.61
N SER A 13 -21.26 26.88 -39.68
CA SER A 13 -21.40 27.97 -38.70
C SER A 13 -22.16 27.71 -37.37
N SER A 14 -21.42 27.91 -36.28
CA SER A 14 -21.83 28.53 -35.01
C SER A 14 -23.05 27.93 -34.26
N LEU A 15 -22.89 27.41 -33.03
CA LEU A 15 -22.53 28.25 -31.88
C LEU A 15 -21.88 27.44 -30.75
N TYR A 16 -20.84 28.02 -30.15
CA TYR A 16 -20.30 27.59 -28.87
C TYR A 16 -21.33 27.82 -27.75
N LEU A 17 -21.53 26.80 -26.90
CA LEU A 17 -22.04 26.99 -25.53
C LEU A 17 -21.20 26.15 -24.57
N PRO A 18 -20.32 26.75 -23.76
CA PRO A 18 -19.56 26.00 -22.76
C PRO A 18 -20.52 25.53 -21.68
N HIS A 19 -20.60 24.21 -21.46
CA HIS A 19 -21.20 23.70 -20.24
C HIS A 19 -20.31 24.15 -19.06
N PRO A 20 -20.86 24.85 -18.04
CA PRO A 20 -20.08 25.10 -16.84
C PRO A 20 -19.79 23.75 -16.19
N LEU A 21 -18.51 23.41 -16.08
CA LEU A 21 -18.05 22.34 -15.19
C LEU A 21 -18.42 22.74 -13.77
N HIS A 22 -19.63 22.37 -13.35
CA HIS A 22 -19.98 22.29 -11.94
C HIS A 22 -19.06 21.24 -11.33
N PHE A 23 -17.91 21.73 -10.85
CA PHE A 23 -17.09 21.03 -9.87
C PHE A 23 -18.01 20.78 -8.69
N LEU A 24 -18.60 19.59 -8.63
CA LEU A 24 -19.23 19.07 -7.44
C LEU A 24 -18.15 19.06 -6.37
N HIS A 25 -18.17 20.10 -5.53
CA HIS A 25 -17.53 20.09 -4.24
C HIS A 25 -18.20 18.96 -3.46
N LEU A 26 -17.68 17.74 -3.62
CA LEU A 26 -17.89 16.68 -2.66
C LEU A 26 -17.57 17.29 -1.29
N PRO A 27 -18.48 17.23 -0.32
CA PRO A 27 -18.22 17.83 0.98
C PRO A 27 -16.96 17.17 1.51
N ARG A 28 -15.89 17.98 1.67
CA ARG A 28 -14.71 17.53 2.40
C ARG A 28 -15.24 17.09 3.75
N SER A 29 -15.12 15.79 4.03
CA SER A 29 -15.28 15.31 5.39
C SER A 29 -14.38 16.18 6.26
N ASN A 30 -14.89 16.68 7.39
CA ASN A 30 -14.12 17.49 8.33
C ASN A 30 -13.13 16.60 9.09
N VAL A 31 -12.20 16.00 8.34
CA VAL A 31 -11.04 15.28 8.83
C VAL A 31 -10.09 16.36 9.34
N VAL A 32 -10.12 16.58 10.65
CA VAL A 32 -9.11 17.37 11.34
C VAL A 32 -7.76 16.69 11.07
N LEU A 33 -6.91 17.35 10.29
CA LEU A 33 -5.58 16.84 9.95
C LEU A 33 -4.70 16.91 11.20
N THR A 34 -4.63 15.80 11.95
CA THR A 34 -3.97 15.80 13.26
C THR A 34 -2.46 16.02 13.18
N HIS A 35 -1.83 15.74 12.03
CA HIS A 35 -0.40 15.93 11.80
C HIS A 35 0.02 17.37 11.45
N LEU A 36 -0.88 18.35 11.56
CA LEU A 36 -0.58 19.77 11.35
C LEU A 36 -0.83 20.59 12.62
N ASP A 37 0.01 21.59 12.86
CA ASP A 37 -0.23 22.60 13.89
C ASP A 37 -1.25 23.68 13.43
N SER A 38 -1.56 24.64 14.29
CA SER A 38 -2.47 25.75 13.99
C SER A 38 -1.98 26.71 12.90
N GLN A 39 -0.75 26.55 12.41
CA GLN A 39 -0.14 27.29 11.32
C GLN A 39 0.03 26.43 10.05
N GLY A 40 -0.46 25.18 10.06
CA GLY A 40 -0.36 24.25 8.93
C GLY A 40 1.02 23.59 8.78
N ARG A 41 1.87 23.61 9.81
CA ARG A 41 3.20 22.98 9.80
C ARG A 41 3.13 21.56 10.34
N ALA A 42 4.00 20.68 9.83
CA ALA A 42 4.12 19.30 10.29
C ALA A 42 4.35 19.22 11.82
N ASN A 43 3.49 18.47 12.52
CA ASN A 43 3.56 18.27 13.96
C ASN A 43 3.30 16.80 14.33
N MET A 44 4.06 16.27 15.29
CA MET A 44 3.76 14.96 15.86
C MET A 44 2.60 15.12 16.86
N VAL A 45 1.57 14.29 16.70
CA VAL A 45 0.36 14.35 17.54
C VAL A 45 0.72 14.00 18.99
N ASP A 46 0.36 14.85 19.96
CA ASP A 46 0.45 14.45 21.36
C ASP A 46 -0.55 13.31 21.65
N VAL A 47 -0.06 12.28 22.34
CA VAL A 47 -0.81 11.08 22.71
C VAL A 47 -0.85 10.85 24.21
N THR A 48 -0.26 11.74 25.02
CA THR A 48 -0.06 11.58 26.48
C THR A 48 -1.35 11.22 27.22
N ASP A 49 -2.47 11.92 26.94
CA ASP A 49 -3.76 11.68 27.59
C ASP A 49 -4.58 10.52 26.98
N LYS A 50 -4.06 9.84 25.94
CA LYS A 50 -4.78 8.71 25.31
C LYS A 50 -4.54 7.44 26.12
N ALA A 51 -5.61 6.66 26.32
CA ALA A 51 -5.50 5.37 27.00
C ALA A 51 -4.57 4.39 26.25
N VAL A 52 -3.76 3.66 27.02
CA VAL A 52 -3.01 2.49 26.56
C VAL A 52 -3.99 1.35 26.31
N THR A 53 -4.06 0.85 25.08
CA THR A 53 -4.90 -0.29 24.69
C THR A 53 -4.10 -1.30 23.89
N SER A 54 -4.54 -2.56 23.87
CA SER A 54 -4.08 -3.52 22.85
C SER A 54 -4.43 -2.99 21.47
N ARG A 55 -3.49 -3.11 20.52
CA ARG A 55 -3.60 -2.62 19.15
C ARG A 55 -2.93 -3.57 18.20
N GLU A 56 -3.53 -3.73 17.04
CA GLU A 56 -3.05 -4.56 15.96
C GLU A 56 -3.37 -3.92 14.62
N ALA A 57 -2.49 -4.12 13.65
CA ALA A 57 -2.73 -3.79 12.25
C ALA A 57 -2.22 -4.91 11.37
N VAL A 58 -2.94 -5.20 10.30
CA VAL A 58 -2.57 -6.13 9.24
C VAL A 58 -2.53 -5.34 7.93
N ALA A 59 -1.42 -5.42 7.21
CA ALA A 59 -1.24 -4.81 5.90
C ALA A 59 -0.71 -5.84 4.90
N GLU A 60 -0.84 -5.52 3.62
CA GLU A 60 -0.31 -6.34 2.54
C GLU A 60 0.46 -5.54 1.50
N ALA A 61 1.19 -6.28 0.66
CA ALA A 61 1.79 -5.81 -0.59
C ALA A 61 1.83 -7.00 -1.57
N LEU A 62 1.78 -6.71 -2.87
CA LEU A 62 1.90 -7.72 -3.93
C LEU A 62 3.11 -7.39 -4.81
N VAL A 63 3.91 -8.41 -5.15
CA VAL A 63 5.00 -8.27 -6.12
C VAL A 63 4.68 -9.10 -7.35
N ARG A 64 4.32 -8.46 -8.46
CA ARG A 64 4.17 -9.08 -9.78
C ARG A 64 5.54 -9.32 -10.41
N MET A 65 5.69 -10.45 -11.09
CA MET A 65 6.94 -10.89 -11.72
C MET A 65 6.65 -11.88 -12.87
N LEU A 66 7.66 -12.20 -13.67
CA LEU A 66 7.54 -13.28 -14.66
C LEU A 66 7.32 -14.64 -13.97
N PRO A 67 6.54 -15.57 -14.54
CA PRO A 67 6.33 -16.89 -13.94
C PRO A 67 7.62 -17.69 -13.70
N ALA A 68 8.62 -17.54 -14.56
CA ALA A 68 9.95 -18.13 -14.36
C ALA A 68 10.65 -17.57 -13.09
N THR A 69 10.45 -16.30 -12.77
CA THR A 69 10.95 -15.66 -11.54
C THR A 69 10.28 -16.26 -10.31
N LEU A 70 8.95 -16.39 -10.33
CA LEU A 70 8.21 -17.00 -9.22
C LEU A 70 8.61 -18.47 -9.02
N GLN A 71 8.73 -19.25 -10.10
CA GLN A 71 9.16 -20.63 -10.05
C GLN A 71 10.58 -20.77 -9.46
N MET A 72 11.50 -19.87 -9.80
CA MET A 72 12.86 -19.83 -9.22
C MET A 72 12.84 -19.54 -7.71
N ILE A 73 11.95 -18.66 -7.24
CA ILE A 73 11.76 -18.38 -5.81
C ILE A 73 11.19 -19.62 -5.09
N VAL A 74 10.08 -20.17 -5.58
CA VAL A 74 9.34 -21.27 -4.91
C VAL A 74 10.13 -22.57 -4.89
N SER A 75 10.95 -22.84 -5.91
CA SER A 75 11.85 -24.00 -5.95
C SER A 75 13.11 -23.85 -5.08
N GLY A 76 13.37 -22.68 -4.50
CA GLY A 76 14.62 -22.38 -3.79
C GLY A 76 15.86 -22.28 -4.68
N GLY A 77 15.70 -22.30 -6.01
CA GLY A 77 16.79 -22.30 -6.99
C GLY A 77 17.44 -20.93 -7.24
N HIS A 78 17.08 -19.90 -6.47
CA HIS A 78 17.56 -18.54 -6.71
C HIS A 78 19.04 -18.37 -6.29
N PRO A 79 19.95 -17.84 -7.15
CA PRO A 79 21.39 -17.79 -6.89
C PRO A 79 21.84 -17.00 -5.64
N LYS A 80 20.97 -16.15 -5.08
CA LYS A 80 21.23 -15.41 -3.83
C LYS A 80 20.73 -16.13 -2.56
N GLY A 81 20.25 -17.37 -2.68
CA GLY A 81 19.63 -18.11 -1.58
C GLY A 81 18.14 -17.78 -1.37
N ASP A 82 17.62 -18.13 -0.19
CA ASP A 82 16.19 -18.06 0.14
C ASP A 82 15.65 -16.61 0.16
N VAL A 83 14.96 -16.25 -0.92
CA VAL A 83 14.32 -14.94 -1.12
C VAL A 83 13.24 -14.67 -0.07
N PHE A 84 12.46 -15.69 0.32
CA PHE A 84 11.38 -15.52 1.30
C PHE A 84 11.91 -15.34 2.72
N ALA A 85 12.96 -16.07 3.13
CA ALA A 85 13.60 -15.86 4.43
C ALA A 85 14.21 -14.44 4.53
N VAL A 86 14.95 -14.00 3.52
CA VAL A 86 15.58 -12.67 3.51
C VAL A 86 14.52 -11.56 3.52
N ALA A 87 13.48 -11.63 2.68
CA ALA A 87 12.40 -10.65 2.66
C ALA A 87 11.60 -10.61 3.97
N ARG A 88 11.38 -11.76 4.62
CA ARG A 88 10.72 -11.85 5.94
C ARG A 88 11.52 -11.14 7.03
N ILE A 89 12.84 -11.37 7.08
CA ILE A 89 13.74 -10.72 8.04
C ILE A 89 13.81 -9.22 7.78
N ALA A 90 13.84 -8.79 6.51
CA ALA A 90 13.82 -7.38 6.14
C ALA A 90 12.52 -6.69 6.60
N GLY A 91 11.35 -7.28 6.36
CA GLY A 91 10.07 -6.76 6.85
C GLY A 91 9.98 -6.66 8.37
N ILE A 92 10.48 -7.67 9.11
CA ILE A 92 10.54 -7.65 10.58
C ILE A 92 11.47 -6.54 11.10
N GLN A 93 12.60 -6.30 10.43
CA GLN A 93 13.49 -5.19 10.78
C GLN A 93 12.88 -3.83 10.44
N ALA A 94 12.15 -3.73 9.33
CA ALA A 94 11.52 -2.50 8.87
C ALA A 94 10.42 -2.02 9.82
N ALA A 95 9.54 -2.92 10.29
CA ALA A 95 8.53 -2.60 11.31
C ALA A 95 9.14 -1.89 12.54
N LYS A 96 10.30 -2.36 13.01
CA LYS A 96 11.01 -1.80 14.17
C LYS A 96 11.70 -0.46 13.90
N LYS A 97 11.84 -0.06 12.64
CA LYS A 97 12.48 1.19 12.18
C LYS A 97 11.47 2.18 11.59
N THR A 98 10.17 1.93 11.74
CA THR A 98 9.11 2.75 11.12
C THR A 98 9.20 4.22 11.52
N SER A 99 9.46 4.51 12.79
CA SER A 99 9.69 5.88 13.30
C SER A 99 10.93 6.57 12.73
N ASP A 100 11.94 5.81 12.30
CA ASP A 100 13.16 6.35 11.70
C ASP A 100 12.94 6.72 10.22
N LEU A 101 11.92 6.13 9.59
CA LEU A 101 11.60 6.28 8.17
C LEU A 101 10.43 7.24 7.92
N ILE A 102 9.47 7.32 8.85
CA ILE A 102 8.24 8.12 8.72
C ILE A 102 8.28 9.26 9.75
N PRO A 103 8.55 10.51 9.33
CA PRO A 103 9.00 11.59 10.25
C PRO A 103 8.07 11.95 11.42
N LEU A 104 6.78 11.62 11.36
CA LEU A 104 5.78 11.95 12.38
C LEU A 104 5.19 10.72 13.07
N CYS A 105 5.75 9.52 12.84
CA CYS A 105 5.42 8.32 13.61
C CYS A 105 6.08 8.38 14.98
N HIS A 106 5.32 8.05 16.03
CA HIS A 106 5.86 7.84 17.36
C HIS A 106 6.83 6.65 17.36
N PRO A 107 7.90 6.66 18.18
CA PRO A 107 8.66 5.46 18.47
C PRO A 107 7.81 4.49 19.30
N LEU A 108 7.69 3.23 18.87
CA LEU A 108 6.76 2.25 19.43
C LEU A 108 7.44 0.93 19.80
N MET A 109 7.17 0.45 21.01
CA MET A 109 7.64 -0.85 21.51
C MET A 109 6.71 -1.97 21.02
N LEU A 110 6.97 -2.46 19.81
CA LEU A 110 6.24 -3.59 19.21
C LEU A 110 6.40 -4.88 20.03
N THR A 111 5.30 -5.57 20.31
CA THR A 111 5.27 -6.83 21.07
C THR A 111 5.17 -8.06 20.17
N SER A 112 4.64 -7.91 18.95
CA SER A 112 4.58 -8.96 17.95
C SER A 112 4.71 -8.40 16.55
N ILE A 113 5.52 -9.04 15.72
CA ILE A 113 5.64 -8.76 14.28
C ILE A 113 5.61 -10.11 13.56
N LYS A 114 4.71 -10.26 12.60
CA LYS A 114 4.64 -11.43 11.71
C LYS A 114 4.68 -10.92 10.28
N VAL A 115 5.52 -11.52 9.46
CA VAL A 115 5.55 -11.30 8.01
C VAL A 115 5.37 -12.65 7.35
N HIS A 116 4.33 -12.79 6.55
CA HIS A 116 4.01 -13.97 5.74
C HIS A 116 4.24 -13.63 4.27
N LEU A 117 4.77 -14.61 3.52
CA LEU A 117 5.03 -14.51 2.09
C LEU A 117 4.52 -15.78 1.45
N THR A 118 3.71 -15.64 0.40
CA THR A 118 3.08 -16.75 -0.32
C THR A 118 3.09 -16.46 -1.81
N ALA A 119 3.39 -17.47 -2.62
CA ALA A 119 3.12 -17.41 -4.05
C ALA A 119 1.61 -17.26 -4.31
N GLU A 120 1.25 -16.44 -5.28
CA GLU A 120 -0.13 -16.22 -5.71
C GLU A 120 -0.24 -16.33 -7.23
N GLY A 121 -1.14 -17.21 -7.67
CA GLY A 121 -1.21 -17.60 -9.08
C GLY A 121 0.11 -18.16 -9.57
N ASP A 122 0.48 -17.79 -10.80
CA ASP A 122 1.74 -18.14 -11.46
C ASP A 122 2.75 -16.99 -11.51
N ASN A 123 2.35 -15.76 -11.13
CA ASN A 123 3.10 -14.53 -11.45
C ASN A 123 3.24 -13.53 -10.29
N ALA A 124 2.86 -13.87 -9.06
CA ALA A 124 2.92 -12.95 -7.93
C ALA A 124 3.42 -13.57 -6.63
N VAL A 125 3.94 -12.72 -5.74
CA VAL A 125 4.13 -13.01 -4.31
C VAL A 125 3.29 -12.04 -3.50
N ARG A 126 2.32 -12.56 -2.74
CA ARG A 126 1.61 -11.79 -1.71
C ARG A 126 2.44 -11.78 -0.44
N ILE A 127 2.54 -10.60 0.16
CA ILE A 127 3.15 -10.37 1.46
C ILE A 127 2.05 -9.88 2.38
N THR A 128 1.94 -10.47 3.57
CA THR A 128 1.02 -10.00 4.62
C THR A 128 1.81 -9.78 5.91
N ALA A 129 1.75 -8.57 6.45
CA ALA A 129 2.43 -8.17 7.67
C ALA A 129 1.43 -7.82 8.78
N SER A 130 1.57 -8.43 9.95
CA SER A 130 0.81 -8.13 11.17
C SER A 130 1.75 -7.56 12.23
N CYS A 131 1.40 -6.42 12.81
CA CYS A 131 2.11 -5.79 13.91
C CYS A 131 1.16 -5.62 15.12
N LYS A 132 1.66 -5.82 16.34
CA LYS A 132 0.89 -5.62 17.59
C LYS A 132 1.70 -4.91 18.67
N LEU A 133 1.00 -4.18 19.53
CA LEU A 133 1.52 -3.62 20.79
C LEU A 133 0.40 -3.35 21.81
N ALA A 134 0.78 -2.91 23.01
CA ALA A 134 -0.09 -2.18 23.93
C ALA A 134 0.38 -0.72 24.00
N GLY A 135 -0.47 0.26 23.65
CA GLY A 135 -0.03 1.65 23.53
C GLY A 135 -1.13 2.66 23.19
N GLN A 136 -0.70 3.91 22.97
CA GLN A 136 -1.57 5.10 22.87
C GLN A 136 -1.93 5.49 21.43
N THR A 137 -1.12 5.08 20.45
CA THR A 137 -1.36 5.21 19.01
C THR A 137 -1.32 3.85 18.31
N GLY A 138 -1.85 3.77 17.09
CA GLY A 138 -1.94 2.55 16.29
C GLY A 138 -0.60 2.07 15.71
N VAL A 139 -0.66 0.97 14.95
CA VAL A 139 0.51 0.31 14.32
C VAL A 139 0.33 0.05 12.82
N GLU A 140 -0.58 0.81 12.18
CA GLU A 140 -0.84 0.75 10.74
C GLU A 140 0.43 0.95 9.93
N MET A 141 1.27 1.91 10.33
CA MET A 141 2.47 2.27 9.60
C MET A 141 3.57 1.21 9.73
N GLU A 142 3.66 0.53 10.87
CA GLU A 142 4.61 -0.56 11.10
C GLU A 142 4.27 -1.77 10.23
N ALA A 143 2.98 -2.10 10.09
CA ALA A 143 2.50 -3.16 9.20
C ALA A 143 2.75 -2.79 7.72
N LEU A 144 2.36 -1.58 7.29
CA LEU A 144 2.58 -1.09 5.92
C LEU A 144 4.07 -1.04 5.55
N THR A 145 4.92 -0.57 6.46
CA THR A 145 6.37 -0.48 6.27
C THR A 145 7.01 -1.86 6.18
N ALA A 146 6.57 -2.81 7.02
CA ALA A 146 7.02 -4.20 6.94
C ALA A 146 6.69 -4.86 5.59
N ALA A 147 5.46 -4.70 5.10
CA ALA A 147 5.05 -5.23 3.80
C ALA A 147 5.83 -4.57 2.64
N SER A 148 5.99 -3.24 2.68
CA SER A 148 6.71 -2.46 1.68
C SER A 148 8.20 -2.83 1.57
N ILE A 149 8.92 -2.92 2.70
CA ILE A 149 10.34 -3.27 2.69
C ILE A 149 10.55 -4.74 2.35
N ALA A 150 9.65 -5.65 2.75
CA ALA A 150 9.69 -7.04 2.28
C ALA A 150 9.52 -7.10 0.74
N ALA A 151 8.61 -6.33 0.16
CA ALA A 151 8.40 -6.25 -1.29
C ALA A 151 9.65 -5.73 -2.03
N LEU A 152 10.24 -4.62 -1.55
CA LEU A 152 11.50 -4.09 -2.06
C LEU A 152 12.66 -5.07 -1.91
N THR A 153 12.64 -5.94 -0.89
CA THR A 153 13.66 -6.97 -0.70
C THR A 153 13.52 -8.12 -1.71
N ILE A 154 12.29 -8.55 -2.03
CA ILE A 154 12.06 -9.47 -3.17
C ILE A 154 12.60 -8.84 -4.45
N TYR A 155 12.28 -7.57 -4.70
CA TYR A 155 12.76 -6.85 -5.87
C TYR A 155 14.30 -6.84 -5.91
N ASP A 156 14.96 -6.47 -4.81
CA ASP A 156 16.43 -6.45 -4.74
C ASP A 156 17.06 -7.82 -5.03
N MET A 157 16.49 -8.88 -4.46
CA MET A 157 16.94 -10.24 -4.66
C MET A 157 16.84 -10.62 -6.14
N CYS A 158 15.66 -10.46 -6.76
CA CYS A 158 15.36 -11.00 -8.08
C CYS A 158 15.65 -10.06 -9.28
N LYS A 159 15.96 -8.77 -9.07
CA LYS A 159 16.25 -7.79 -10.16
C LYS A 159 17.38 -8.16 -11.15
N ALA A 160 18.17 -9.17 -10.82
CA ALA A 160 19.20 -9.70 -11.71
C ALA A 160 18.61 -10.57 -12.83
N VAL A 161 17.52 -11.30 -12.55
CA VAL A 161 16.82 -12.17 -13.51
C VAL A 161 15.57 -11.52 -14.08
N ASP A 162 14.94 -10.62 -13.33
CA ASP A 162 13.69 -9.95 -13.73
C ASP A 162 13.67 -8.50 -13.24
N ARG A 163 13.84 -7.55 -14.16
CA ARG A 163 13.77 -6.11 -13.85
C ARG A 163 12.36 -5.53 -14.02
N GLY A 164 11.45 -6.30 -14.64
CA GLY A 164 10.09 -5.88 -14.96
C GLY A 164 9.09 -6.07 -13.82
N MET A 165 9.55 -6.58 -12.67
CA MET A 165 8.70 -6.75 -11.49
C MET A 165 8.02 -5.43 -11.06
N VAL A 166 6.78 -5.54 -10.60
CA VAL A 166 5.99 -4.40 -10.11
C VAL A 166 5.60 -4.66 -8.66
N ILE A 167 5.82 -3.67 -7.79
CA ILE A 167 5.29 -3.67 -6.42
C ILE A 167 3.97 -2.88 -6.45
N GLU A 168 2.88 -3.54 -6.11
CA GLU A 168 1.52 -3.00 -6.15
C GLU A 168 0.74 -3.34 -4.88
N SER A 169 -0.47 -2.78 -4.76
CA SER A 169 -1.43 -3.11 -3.71
C SER A 169 -0.88 -3.05 -2.28
N VAL A 170 0.01 -2.09 -2.00
CA VAL A 170 0.44 -1.78 -0.63
C VAL A 170 -0.73 -1.14 0.12
N ARG A 171 -1.47 -1.92 0.91
CA ARG A 171 -2.68 -1.46 1.61
C ARG A 171 -2.82 -2.03 3.01
N LEU A 172 -3.56 -1.32 3.85
CA LEU A 172 -4.01 -1.82 5.16
C LEU A 172 -5.20 -2.75 4.93
N LEU A 173 -5.19 -3.94 5.53
CA LEU A 173 -6.29 -4.91 5.50
C LEU A 173 -7.18 -4.83 6.75
N GLU A 174 -6.57 -4.72 7.92
CA GLU A 174 -7.28 -4.75 9.21
C GLU A 174 -6.57 -3.83 10.21
N LYS A 175 -7.33 -3.23 11.12
CA LYS A 175 -6.81 -2.51 12.28
C LYS A 175 -7.75 -2.67 13.48
N LEU A 176 -7.21 -3.09 14.60
CA LEU A 176 -7.90 -3.24 15.88
C LEU A 176 -7.37 -2.25 16.91
N GLY A 177 -8.29 -1.71 17.73
CA GLY A 177 -7.97 -0.94 18.92
C GLY A 177 -7.83 0.58 18.73
N GLY A 178 -7.84 1.31 19.85
CA GLY A 178 -7.90 2.78 19.88
C GLY A 178 -9.28 3.36 19.59
N LYS A 179 -9.39 4.69 19.68
CA LYS A 179 -10.67 5.43 19.58
C LYS A 179 -11.42 5.25 18.24
N SER A 180 -10.70 4.95 17.15
CA SER A 180 -11.32 4.73 15.83
C SER A 180 -12.05 3.39 15.70
N GLY A 181 -11.93 2.49 16.68
CA GLY A 181 -12.52 1.16 16.60
C GLY A 181 -11.83 0.24 15.59
N HIS A 182 -12.56 -0.79 15.18
CA HIS A 182 -12.12 -1.79 14.21
C HIS A 182 -12.32 -1.29 12.77
N PHE A 183 -11.29 -1.38 11.94
CA PHE A 183 -11.36 -1.21 10.49
C PHE A 183 -11.03 -2.53 9.80
N ILE A 184 -11.82 -2.90 8.80
CA ILE A 184 -11.54 -3.95 7.81
C ILE A 184 -11.62 -3.28 6.44
N ALA A 185 -10.65 -3.55 5.56
CA ALA A 185 -10.66 -3.06 4.19
C ALA A 185 -11.76 -3.76 3.36
N ASP A 186 -12.43 -3.00 2.52
CA ASP A 186 -13.39 -3.54 1.56
C ASP A 186 -12.63 -4.03 0.32
N ASP A 187 -12.92 -5.25 -0.14
CA ASP A 187 -12.30 -5.82 -1.34
C ASP A 187 -12.75 -5.10 -2.62
N ALA A 188 -13.87 -4.37 -2.58
CA ALA A 188 -14.37 -3.56 -3.69
C ALA A 188 -13.47 -2.37 -4.08
N GLN A 189 -12.43 -2.03 -3.30
CA GLN A 189 -11.51 -0.91 -3.60
C GLN A 189 -10.29 -1.30 -4.44
N VAL A 190 -10.15 -2.57 -4.84
CA VAL A 190 -9.12 -3.00 -5.78
C VAL A 190 -9.61 -2.76 -7.20
N ALA A 191 -9.22 -1.64 -7.79
CA ALA A 191 -9.36 -1.44 -9.24
C ALA A 191 -8.49 -2.49 -9.98
N PRO A 192 -8.99 -3.10 -11.08
CA PRO A 192 -8.26 -4.08 -11.88
C PRO A 192 -7.13 -3.46 -12.71
#